data_AF-A0A832SJU7-F1
#
_entry.id   AF-A0A832SJU7-F1
#
_cell.length_a   1.000
_cell.length_b   1.000
_cell.length_c   1.000
_cell.angle_alpha   90.00
_cell.angle_beta   90.00
_cell.angle_gamma   90.00
#
_symmetry.space_group_name_H-M   'P 1'
#
loop_
_entity.id
_entity.type
_entity.pdbx_description
1 polymer ?
#
loop_
_entity_poly.entity_id
_entity_poly.type
_entity_poly.pdbx_seq_one_letter_code
_entity_poly.pdbx_strand_id
1 'polypeptide(L)'
;ITKDWDRDNMVGVNIRSWLPPIDSCGRSVWVDLDGFEREVQKLDPSQKFFFSSDNMQINEYYKSKYPDQIITLPRTVNVIANDGCVDDVQQTKEAFLEMYLLSQCKKKIICTFGSTFPEAAWWFGGCKAEVITPTFWNKVPQEFL
;
A
#
# COMPACT_ATOMS: atom_id res chain seq x y z
N ILE A 1 -0.85 21.63 2.63
CA ILE A 1 -0.55 20.18 2.50
C ILE A 1 -1.76 19.32 2.92
N THR A 2 -2.66 19.77 3.81
CA THR A 2 -3.83 18.99 4.28
C THR A 2 -5.14 19.19 3.49
N LYS A 3 -5.22 20.14 2.57
CA LYS A 3 -6.48 20.49 1.85
C LYS A 3 -7.04 19.33 1.02
N ASP A 4 -6.16 18.46 0.54
CA ASP A 4 -6.49 17.32 -0.33
C ASP A 4 -6.80 16.06 0.50
N TRP A 5 -6.66 16.12 1.83
CA TRP A 5 -6.93 15.00 2.72
C TRP A 5 -8.40 14.95 3.14
N ASP A 6 -9.16 14.09 2.48
CA ASP A 6 -10.53 13.74 2.86
C ASP A 6 -10.61 12.26 3.22
N ARG A 7 -10.58 11.96 4.52
CA ARG A 7 -10.57 10.57 5.04
C ARG A 7 -11.74 9.72 4.54
N ASP A 8 -12.91 10.32 4.32
CA ASP A 8 -14.14 9.60 4.00
C ASP A 8 -14.22 9.33 2.48
N ASN A 9 -13.45 10.07 1.66
CA ASN A 9 -13.29 9.86 0.22
C ASN A 9 -11.87 9.39 -0.20
N MET A 10 -10.94 9.16 0.73
CA MET A 10 -9.56 8.79 0.42
C MET A 10 -9.41 7.32 0.06
N VAL A 11 -8.71 7.06 -1.05
CA VAL A 11 -8.26 5.71 -1.43
C VAL A 11 -6.87 5.47 -0.83
N GLY A 12 -6.69 4.35 -0.16
CA GLY A 12 -5.39 3.89 0.33
C GLY A 12 -4.81 2.86 -0.62
N VAL A 13 -3.53 2.98 -0.95
CA VAL A 13 -2.79 2.01 -1.74
C VAL A 13 -1.57 1.58 -0.94
N ASN A 14 -1.47 0.29 -0.65
CA ASN A 14 -0.33 -0.28 0.07
C ASN A 14 0.29 -1.44 -0.70
N ILE A 15 1.56 -1.27 -1.07
CA ILE A 15 2.35 -2.33 -1.70
C ILE A 15 3.40 -2.79 -0.70
N ARG A 16 3.23 -3.97 -0.11
CA ARG A 16 4.33 -4.70 0.51
C ARG A 16 5.06 -5.46 -0.60
N SER A 17 6.25 -5.02 -0.97
CA SER A 17 7.04 -5.58 -2.07
C SER A 17 7.98 -6.70 -1.65
N TRP A 18 8.41 -6.71 -0.39
CA TRP A 18 9.46 -7.61 0.12
C TRP A 18 10.78 -7.49 -0.66
N LEU A 19 11.09 -6.31 -1.20
CA LEU A 19 12.34 -6.02 -1.91
C LEU A 19 13.34 -5.22 -1.06
N PRO A 20 14.64 -5.56 -1.08
CA PRO A 20 15.21 -6.76 -1.73
C PRO A 20 14.87 -8.03 -0.93
N PRO A 21 14.72 -9.20 -1.59
CA PRO A 21 14.56 -10.47 -0.88
C PRO A 21 15.87 -10.85 -0.19
N ILE A 22 15.80 -11.18 1.10
CA ILE A 22 16.99 -11.51 1.91
C ILE A 22 17.11 -13.02 2.18
N ASP A 23 16.12 -13.80 1.74
CA ASP A 23 16.10 -15.25 1.85
C ASP A 23 15.22 -15.90 0.76
N SER A 24 15.04 -17.23 0.83
CA SER A 24 14.16 -18.00 -0.05
C SER A 24 12.66 -17.76 0.19
N CYS A 25 12.28 -16.89 1.13
CA CYS A 25 10.91 -16.61 1.55
C CYS A 25 10.35 -15.34 0.87
N GLY A 26 10.85 -15.03 -0.33
CA GLY A 26 10.47 -13.84 -1.11
C GLY A 26 9.00 -13.87 -1.54
N ARG A 27 8.10 -13.39 -0.66
CA ARG A 27 6.68 -13.14 -0.98
C ARG A 27 6.48 -12.08 -2.07
N SER A 28 7.56 -11.47 -2.57
CA SER A 28 7.57 -10.57 -3.73
C SER A 28 6.89 -11.20 -4.97
N VAL A 29 6.95 -12.53 -5.14
CA VAL A 29 6.26 -13.25 -6.22
C VAL A 29 4.73 -13.20 -6.12
N TRP A 30 4.18 -12.80 -4.97
CA TRP A 30 2.75 -12.60 -4.74
C TRP A 30 2.29 -11.16 -4.98
N VAL A 31 3.16 -10.29 -5.51
CA VAL A 31 2.84 -8.89 -5.79
C VAL A 31 2.57 -8.73 -7.28
N ASP A 32 1.33 -8.41 -7.65
CA ASP A 32 0.92 -8.11 -9.02
C ASP A 32 0.99 -6.60 -9.24
N LEU A 33 2.19 -6.08 -9.54
CA LEU A 33 2.42 -4.64 -9.77
C LEU A 33 1.53 -4.10 -10.90
N ASP A 34 1.35 -4.88 -11.97
CA ASP A 34 0.45 -4.52 -13.08
C ASP A 34 -1.00 -4.47 -12.61
N GLY A 35 -1.39 -5.36 -11.70
CA GLY A 35 -2.70 -5.33 -11.04
C GLY A 35 -2.93 -4.07 -10.22
N PHE A 36 -1.95 -3.66 -9.40
CA PHE A 36 -2.03 -2.38 -8.69
C PHE A 36 -2.17 -1.21 -9.65
N GLU A 37 -1.37 -1.20 -10.72
CA GLU A 37 -1.44 -0.19 -11.76
C GLU A 37 -2.84 -0.12 -12.39
N ARG A 38 -3.42 -1.27 -12.76
CA ARG A 38 -4.80 -1.33 -13.29
C ARG A 38 -5.82 -0.78 -12.31
N GLU A 39 -5.72 -1.08 -11.01
CA GLU A 39 -6.65 -0.55 -10.01
C GLU A 39 -6.51 0.97 -9.81
N VAL A 40 -5.28 1.50 -9.84
CA VAL A 40 -5.04 2.96 -9.76
C VAL A 40 -5.58 3.67 -11.01
N GLN A 41 -5.38 3.10 -12.21
CA GLN A 41 -5.89 3.67 -13.47
C GLN A 41 -7.42 3.72 -13.57
N LYS A 42 -8.14 2.91 -12.80
CA LYS A 42 -9.62 2.96 -12.72
C LYS A 42 -10.13 4.13 -11.87
N LEU A 43 -9.28 4.77 -11.07
CA LEU A 43 -9.68 5.90 -10.25
C LEU A 43 -9.97 7.11 -11.13
N ASP A 44 -10.91 7.96 -10.70
CA ASP A 44 -11.13 9.24 -11.34
C ASP A 44 -9.84 10.10 -11.33
N PRO A 45 -9.48 10.83 -12.40
CA PRO A 45 -8.27 11.65 -12.42
C PRO A 45 -8.16 12.70 -11.30
N SER A 46 -9.29 13.11 -10.72
CA SER A 46 -9.32 14.03 -9.57
C SER A 46 -9.24 13.32 -8.21
N GLN A 47 -9.40 11.99 -8.18
CA GLN A 47 -9.35 11.19 -6.96
C GLN A 47 -7.94 11.23 -6.37
N LYS A 48 -7.83 11.76 -5.15
CA LYS A 48 -6.61 11.67 -4.35
C LYS A 48 -6.47 10.28 -3.75
N PHE A 49 -5.24 9.79 -3.65
CA PHE A 49 -4.96 8.54 -2.96
C PHE A 49 -3.71 8.64 -2.08
N PHE A 50 -3.77 8.04 -0.90
CA PHE A 50 -2.61 7.84 -0.05
C PHE A 50 -1.86 6.59 -0.53
N PHE A 51 -0.54 6.70 -0.69
CA PHE A 51 0.30 5.59 -1.11
C PHE A 51 1.38 5.31 -0.09
N SER A 52 1.56 4.02 0.25
CA SER A 52 2.66 3.53 1.07
C SER A 52 3.26 2.25 0.50
N SER A 53 4.57 2.14 0.60
CA SER A 53 5.33 0.96 0.24
C SER A 53 6.52 0.80 1.18
N ASP A 54 6.91 -0.44 1.39
CA ASP A 54 8.13 -0.80 2.11
C ASP A 54 9.42 -0.41 1.37
N ASN A 55 9.32 -0.12 0.07
CA ASN A 55 10.45 0.23 -0.78
C ASN A 55 10.31 1.65 -1.34
N MET A 56 11.29 2.50 -1.06
CA MET A 56 11.33 3.90 -1.48
C MET A 56 11.34 4.06 -3.01
N GLN A 57 11.96 3.16 -3.77
CA GLN A 57 11.96 3.25 -5.24
C GLN A 57 10.55 3.06 -5.81
N ILE A 58 9.73 2.20 -5.19
CA ILE A 58 8.32 2.04 -5.55
C ILE A 58 7.53 3.32 -5.22
N ASN A 59 7.78 3.93 -4.06
CA ASN A 59 7.17 5.23 -3.72
C ASN A 59 7.50 6.30 -4.76
N GLU A 60 8.78 6.42 -5.15
CA GLU A 60 9.21 7.42 -6.16
C GLU A 60 8.64 7.15 -7.55
N TYR A 61 8.48 5.88 -7.93
CA TYR A 61 7.80 5.51 -9.19
C TYR A 61 6.36 6.04 -9.23
N TYR A 62 5.55 5.72 -8.20
CA TYR A 62 4.15 6.14 -8.17
C TYR A 62 4.00 7.65 -7.98
N LYS A 63 4.87 8.30 -7.20
CA LYS A 63 4.93 9.76 -7.08
C LYS A 63 5.16 10.44 -8.42
N SER A 64 6.14 9.94 -9.18
CA SER A 64 6.51 10.52 -10.47
C SER A 64 5.41 10.32 -11.52
N LYS A 65 4.67 9.21 -11.43
CA LYS A 65 3.63 8.84 -12.39
C LYS A 65 2.28 9.54 -12.13
N TYR A 66 1.96 9.79 -10.87
CA TYR A 66 0.66 10.34 -10.43
C TYR A 66 0.81 11.63 -9.59
N PRO A 67 1.58 12.63 -10.05
CA PRO A 67 2.00 13.77 -9.20
C PRO A 67 0.83 14.57 -8.65
N ASP A 68 -0.29 14.64 -9.38
CA ASP A 68 -1.47 15.41 -8.98
C ASP A 68 -2.48 14.61 -8.15
N GLN A 69 -2.32 13.29 -7.99
CA GLN A 69 -3.27 12.44 -7.27
C GLN A 69 -2.70 11.88 -5.97
N ILE A 70 -1.39 11.66 -5.91
CA ILE A 70 -0.76 10.90 -4.84
C ILE A 70 -0.42 11.75 -3.61
N ILE A 71 -0.66 11.17 -2.43
CA ILE A 71 -0.20 11.66 -1.14
C ILE A 71 0.65 10.56 -0.52
N THR A 72 1.85 10.91 -0.05
CA THR A 72 2.74 9.96 0.62
C THR A 72 3.29 10.55 1.90
N LEU A 73 3.61 9.72 2.88
CA LEU A 73 4.55 10.11 3.92
C LEU A 73 5.97 10.07 3.32
N PRO A 74 6.79 11.12 3.44
CA PRO A 74 8.18 11.07 2.99
C PRO A 74 8.99 10.16 3.92
N ARG A 75 9.13 8.89 3.52
CA ARG A 75 10.00 7.93 4.20
C ARG A 75 11.47 8.32 4.07
N THR A 76 12.25 8.05 5.11
CA THR A 76 13.71 8.22 5.10
C THR A 76 14.46 6.89 5.04
N VAL A 77 13.76 5.78 5.31
CA VAL A 77 14.32 4.43 5.37
C VAL A 77 13.37 3.41 4.72
N ASN A 78 13.96 2.41 4.05
CA ASN A 78 13.23 1.24 3.55
C ASN A 78 12.82 0.33 4.72
N VAL A 79 11.73 -0.44 4.57
CA VAL A 79 11.40 -1.55 5.47
C VAL A 79 11.86 -2.84 4.84
N ILE A 80 13.04 -3.28 5.25
CA ILE A 80 13.64 -4.49 4.74
C ILE A 80 13.15 -5.68 5.59
N ALA A 81 12.89 -6.82 4.97
CA ALA A 81 12.47 -8.01 5.71
C ALA A 81 13.69 -8.69 6.34
N ASN A 82 13.58 -9.11 7.60
CA ASN A 82 14.61 -9.91 8.30
C ASN A 82 15.99 -9.25 8.44
N ASP A 83 16.09 -7.92 8.35
CA ASP A 83 17.34 -7.15 8.58
C ASP A 83 17.46 -6.62 10.02
N GLY A 84 16.57 -7.04 10.92
CA GLY A 84 16.41 -6.38 12.22
C GLY A 84 15.53 -5.14 12.17
N CYS A 85 14.65 -4.98 11.17
CA CYS A 85 13.72 -3.85 11.04
C CYS A 85 12.89 -3.51 12.30
N VAL A 86 12.72 -4.46 13.21
CA VAL A 86 12.05 -4.26 14.51
C VAL A 86 12.91 -3.50 15.53
N ASP A 87 14.23 -3.45 15.34
CA ASP A 87 15.18 -2.73 16.20
C ASP A 87 15.46 -1.30 15.72
N ASP A 88 15.09 -0.99 14.47
CA ASP A 88 15.20 0.36 13.91
C ASP A 88 13.96 1.22 14.31
N VAL A 89 14.20 2.15 15.23
CA VAL A 89 13.19 3.07 15.75
C VAL A 89 12.59 3.96 14.64
N GLN A 90 13.39 4.38 13.66
CA GLN A 90 12.91 5.25 12.59
C GLN A 90 12.03 4.45 11.63
N GLN A 91 12.44 3.24 11.24
CA GLN A 91 11.62 2.34 10.42
C GLN A 91 10.27 2.06 11.10
N THR A 92 10.30 1.78 12.40
CA THR A 92 9.09 1.50 13.20
C THR A 92 8.16 2.70 13.25
N LYS A 93 8.68 3.91 13.50
CA LYS A 93 7.87 5.14 13.54
C LYS A 93 7.23 5.45 12.19
N GLU A 94 8.00 5.37 11.10
CA GLU A 94 7.47 5.63 9.76
C GLU A 94 6.43 4.59 9.35
N ALA A 95 6.69 3.31 9.61
CA ALA A 95 5.74 2.24 9.36
C ALA A 95 4.42 2.43 10.14
N PHE A 96 4.50 2.82 11.42
CA PHE A 96 3.32 3.12 12.23
C PHE A 96 2.51 4.31 11.66
N LEU A 97 3.19 5.40 11.30
CA LEU A 97 2.53 6.58 10.71
C LEU A 97 1.85 6.24 9.38
N GLU A 98 2.50 5.47 8.51
CA GLU A 98 1.90 5.03 7.26
C GLU A 98 0.69 4.11 7.47
N MET A 99 0.78 3.17 8.43
CA MET A 99 -0.34 2.30 8.78
C MET A 99 -1.52 3.10 9.32
N TYR A 100 -1.25 4.10 10.16
CA TYR A 100 -2.28 5.01 10.67
C TYR A 100 -2.92 5.85 9.56
N LEU A 101 -2.13 6.43 8.66
CA LEU A 101 -2.65 7.18 7.52
C LEU A 101 -3.47 6.29 6.58
N LEU A 102 -3.01 5.05 6.35
CA LEU A 102 -3.76 4.04 5.61
C LEU A 102 -5.08 3.70 6.30
N SER A 103 -5.11 3.60 7.63
CA SER A 103 -6.34 3.33 8.39
C SER A 103 -7.36 4.47 8.29
N GLN A 104 -6.92 5.68 7.96
CA GLN A 104 -7.80 6.81 7.72
C GLN A 104 -8.36 6.84 6.28
N CYS A 105 -7.96 5.93 5.39
CA CYS A 105 -8.48 5.83 4.03
C CYS A 105 -9.77 4.99 4.00
N LYS A 106 -10.92 5.61 4.28
CA LYS A 106 -12.17 4.88 4.54
C LYS A 106 -12.99 4.53 3.30
N LYS A 107 -12.63 5.06 2.13
CA LYS A 107 -13.34 4.74 0.88
C LYS A 107 -12.97 3.35 0.39
N LYS A 108 -11.68 3.13 0.18
CA LYS A 108 -11.14 1.94 -0.47
C LYS A 108 -9.67 1.73 -0.07
N ILE A 109 -9.26 0.48 0.13
CA ILE A 109 -7.87 0.08 0.32
C ILE A 109 -7.51 -0.95 -0.77
N ILE A 110 -6.57 -0.59 -1.64
CA ILE A 110 -5.95 -1.50 -2.60
C ILE A 110 -4.65 -1.99 -1.96
N CYS A 111 -4.52 -3.27 -1.68
CA CYS A 111 -3.41 -3.76 -0.87
C CYS A 111 -2.86 -5.13 -1.29
N THR A 112 -1.64 -5.40 -0.85
CA THR A 112 -0.97 -6.67 -1.13
C THR A 112 -1.65 -7.79 -0.34
N PHE A 113 -2.05 -8.85 -1.05
CA PHE A 113 -2.58 -10.06 -0.43
C PHE A 113 -1.55 -10.68 0.53
N GLY A 114 -2.01 -11.17 1.68
CA GLY A 114 -1.16 -11.84 2.67
C GLY A 114 -0.22 -10.92 3.46
N SER A 115 -0.48 -9.60 3.44
CA SER A 115 0.21 -8.62 4.29
C SER A 115 -0.67 -8.26 5.49
N THR A 116 -0.15 -8.44 6.70
CA THR A 116 -0.84 -8.05 7.94
C THR A 116 -0.88 -6.54 8.16
N PHE A 117 -0.02 -5.79 7.48
CA PHE A 117 0.06 -4.33 7.57
C PHE A 117 -1.24 -3.63 7.10
N PRO A 118 -1.73 -3.85 5.87
CA PRO A 118 -3.01 -3.30 5.43
C PRO A 118 -4.21 -3.92 6.15
N GLU A 119 -4.10 -5.17 6.61
CA GLU A 119 -5.14 -5.82 7.44
C GLU A 119 -5.33 -5.07 8.77
N ALA A 120 -4.24 -4.80 9.49
CA ALA A 120 -4.26 -4.02 10.73
C ALA A 120 -4.76 -2.59 10.47
N ALA A 121 -4.31 -1.95 9.39
CA ALA A 121 -4.82 -0.62 9.00
C ALA A 121 -6.34 -0.65 8.75
N TRP A 122 -6.87 -1.65 8.04
CA TRP A 122 -8.30 -1.78 7.82
C TRP A 122 -9.09 -1.96 9.11
N TRP A 123 -8.58 -2.79 10.04
CA TRP A 123 -9.14 -2.96 11.38
C TRP A 123 -9.15 -1.65 12.17
N PHE A 124 -8.03 -0.92 12.21
CA PHE A 124 -7.94 0.39 12.89
C PHE A 124 -8.81 1.47 12.24
N GLY A 125 -9.13 1.32 10.95
CA GLY A 125 -10.11 2.15 10.24
C GLY A 125 -11.57 1.83 10.57
N GLY A 126 -11.82 0.81 11.41
CA GLY A 126 -13.15 0.33 11.76
C GLY A 126 -13.82 -0.47 10.64
N CYS A 127 -13.02 -1.13 9.80
CA CYS A 127 -13.49 -2.01 8.72
C CYS A 127 -14.40 -1.32 7.69
N LYS A 128 -14.23 -0.01 7.49
CA LYS A 128 -15.12 0.81 6.64
C LYS A 128 -14.77 0.76 5.15
N ALA A 129 -13.49 0.61 4.82
CA ALA A 129 -13.04 0.65 3.45
C ALA A 129 -13.39 -0.64 2.70
N GLU A 130 -13.78 -0.49 1.43
CA GLU A 130 -13.76 -1.59 0.46
C GLU A 130 -12.32 -2.07 0.27
N VAL A 131 -12.07 -3.39 0.30
CA VAL A 131 -10.72 -3.95 0.16
C VAL A 131 -10.56 -4.64 -1.19
N ILE A 132 -9.52 -4.28 -1.93
CA ILE A 132 -9.14 -4.91 -3.21
C ILE A 132 -7.72 -5.45 -3.11
N THR A 133 -7.54 -6.71 -3.51
CA THR A 133 -6.23 -7.37 -3.58
C THR A 133 -5.95 -7.84 -5.02
N PRO A 134 -5.18 -7.06 -5.82
CA PRO A 134 -5.04 -7.32 -7.25
C PRO A 134 -4.49 -8.70 -7.63
N THR A 135 -3.67 -9.30 -6.75
CA THR A 135 -3.03 -10.59 -7.05
C THR A 135 -3.94 -11.80 -6.96
N PHE A 136 -5.13 -11.67 -6.36
CA PHE A 136 -5.92 -12.84 -5.99
C PHE A 136 -6.94 -13.26 -7.05
N TRP A 137 -7.59 -12.30 -7.74
CA TRP A 137 -8.75 -12.64 -8.58
C TRP A 137 -8.38 -12.99 -10.03
N ASN A 138 -7.32 -12.40 -10.57
CA ASN A 138 -6.91 -12.59 -11.97
C ASN A 138 -6.22 -13.96 -12.20
N LYS A 139 -5.93 -14.69 -11.12
CA LYS A 139 -5.27 -16.01 -11.13
C LYS A 139 -6.18 -17.11 -10.57
N VAL A 140 -7.39 -16.79 -10.10
CA VAL A 140 -8.40 -17.80 -9.76
C VAL A 140 -8.95 -18.33 -11.08
N PRO A 141 -8.86 -19.64 -11.35
CA PRO A 141 -9.39 -20.22 -12.57
C PRO A 141 -10.89 -19.88 -12.73
N GLN A 142 -11.32 -19.63 -13.97
CA GLN A 142 -12.66 -19.13 -14.28
C GLN A 142 -13.77 -20.08 -13.79
N GLU A 143 -13.47 -21.38 -13.69
CA GLU A 143 -14.36 -22.40 -13.16
C GLU A 143 -14.70 -22.25 -11.66
N PHE A 144 -13.99 -21.38 -10.93
CA PHE A 144 -14.23 -21.08 -9.52
C PHE A 144 -14.77 -19.65 -9.27
N LEU A 145 -15.02 -18.87 -10.32
CA LEU A 145 -15.66 -17.55 -10.26
C LEU A 145 -17.17 -17.66 -10.53
#